data_AF-A0A7W3A885-F1
#
_entry.id   AF-A0A7W3A885-F1
#
_cell.length_a   1.000
_cell.length_b   1.000
_cell.length_c   1.000
_cell.angle_alpha   90.00
_cell.angle_beta   90.00
_cell.angle_gamma   90.00
#
_symmetry.space_group_name_H-M   'P 1'
#
loop_
_entity.id
_entity.type
_entity.pdbx_description
1 polymer ?
#
loop_
_entity_poly.entity_id
_entity_poly.type
_entity_poly.pdbx_seq_one_letter_code
_entity_poly.pdbx_strand_id
1 'polypeptide(L)'
;MKKLTAQDIDLFVAGMNAEILQYVEDIPGEARAERLNNEEPTPIEFREACSSFFQEHFQDALFSGDESGAENYFRRALSSESDIQGMEKEIASAAANYAVLLHQSQEAHSAFLRKDLTRYSQIVSNIKQNAPVPRSVQIAVSESVSQSTLTLAEAWKGFLEFKSDWEPKIRQGNEKYFEVIEAVLGAETQVTAITRRDIKNLLEVVAGLPR
;
A
#
# COMPACT_ATOMS: atom_id res chain seq x y z
N MET A 1 -28.44 0.01 15.20
CA MET A 1 -27.10 -0.10 14.59
C MET A 1 -26.66 -1.55 14.65
N LYS A 2 -25.84 -2.05 13.73
CA LYS A 2 -25.30 -3.42 13.83
C LYS A 2 -24.42 -3.53 15.08
N LYS A 3 -24.31 -4.70 15.69
CA LYS A 3 -23.31 -4.93 16.75
C LYS A 3 -21.92 -4.95 16.12
N LEU A 4 -20.97 -4.26 16.75
CA LEU A 4 -19.57 -4.33 16.36
C LEU A 4 -19.02 -5.73 16.63
N THR A 5 -18.25 -6.27 15.69
CA THR A 5 -17.55 -7.53 15.85
C THR A 5 -16.04 -7.33 15.88
N ALA A 6 -15.29 -8.32 16.38
CA ALA A 6 -13.83 -8.29 16.32
C ALA A 6 -13.32 -8.17 14.87
N GLN A 7 -14.02 -8.77 13.91
CA GLN A 7 -13.68 -8.67 12.49
C GLN A 7 -13.86 -7.24 11.96
N ASP A 8 -14.87 -6.49 12.42
CA ASP A 8 -15.04 -5.09 12.04
C ASP A 8 -13.87 -4.24 12.56
N ILE A 9 -13.41 -4.50 13.78
CA ILE A 9 -12.22 -3.83 14.37
C ILE A 9 -10.96 -4.19 13.57
N ASP A 10 -10.76 -5.47 13.25
CA ASP A 10 -9.61 -5.93 12.46
C ASP A 10 -9.56 -5.25 11.09
N LEU A 11 -10.70 -5.14 10.41
CA LEU A 11 -10.80 -4.47 9.11
C LEU A 11 -10.49 -2.97 9.21
N PHE A 12 -11.03 -2.32 10.24
CA PHE A 12 -10.77 -0.91 10.51
C PHE A 12 -9.28 -0.65 10.79
N VAL A 13 -8.68 -1.44 11.69
CA VAL A 13 -7.24 -1.37 12.03
C VAL A 13 -6.36 -1.63 10.81
N ALA A 14 -6.73 -2.58 9.97
CA ALA A 14 -5.96 -2.89 8.78
C ALA A 14 -5.94 -1.72 7.78
N GLY A 15 -7.03 -0.96 7.66
CA GLY A 15 -7.07 0.29 6.91
C GLY A 15 -6.12 1.34 7.48
N MET A 16 -6.22 1.59 8.79
CA MET A 16 -5.33 2.54 9.48
C MET A 16 -3.84 2.17 9.34
N ASN A 17 -3.51 0.89 9.43
CA ASN A 17 -2.14 0.41 9.31
C ASN A 17 -1.61 0.51 7.88
N ALA A 18 -2.47 0.38 6.87
CA ALA A 18 -2.11 0.61 5.48
C ALA A 18 -1.72 2.08 5.23
N GLU A 19 -2.43 3.04 5.85
CA GLU A 19 -2.08 4.46 5.78
C GLU A 19 -0.71 4.74 6.41
N ILE A 20 -0.42 4.14 7.57
CA ILE A 20 0.90 4.26 8.20
C ILE A 20 2.00 3.65 7.34
N LEU A 21 1.75 2.49 6.75
CA LEU A 21 2.70 1.85 5.85
C LEU A 21 3.01 2.74 4.64
N GLN A 22 1.97 3.28 4.00
CA GLN A 22 2.15 4.18 2.87
C GLN A 22 2.95 5.42 3.29
N TYR A 23 2.59 6.03 4.42
CA TYR A 23 3.31 7.18 4.97
C TYR A 23 4.81 6.89 5.10
N VAL A 24 5.19 5.76 5.73
CA VAL A 24 6.61 5.46 5.93
C VAL A 24 7.35 5.12 4.63
N GLU A 25 6.66 4.57 3.62
CA GLU A 25 7.25 4.31 2.31
C GLU A 25 7.47 5.59 1.50
N ASP A 26 6.62 6.59 1.70
CA ASP A 26 6.64 7.87 0.97
C ASP A 26 7.65 8.88 1.53
N ILE A 27 8.18 8.69 2.75
CA ILE A 27 9.16 9.58 3.40
C ILE A 27 10.29 10.05 2.44
N PRO A 28 10.98 9.16 1.68
CA PRO A 28 12.06 9.58 0.78
C PRO A 28 11.59 10.46 -0.40
N GLY A 29 10.29 10.45 -0.69
CA GLY A 29 9.63 11.21 -1.74
C GLY A 29 9.12 12.58 -1.31
N GLU A 30 8.95 12.85 -0.01
CA GLU A 30 8.27 14.06 0.50
C GLU A 30 8.82 15.37 -0.08
N ALA A 31 10.15 15.57 -0.01
CA ALA A 31 10.77 16.79 -0.53
C ALA A 31 10.65 16.93 -2.06
N ARG A 32 10.54 15.80 -2.79
CA ARG A 32 10.22 15.83 -4.22
C ARG A 32 8.76 16.20 -4.45
N ALA A 33 7.84 15.71 -3.61
CA ALA A 33 6.41 15.99 -3.71
C ALA A 33 6.12 17.49 -3.49
N GLU A 34 6.66 18.10 -2.43
CA GLU A 34 6.54 19.56 -2.18
C GLU A 34 7.04 20.37 -3.39
N ARG A 35 8.23 20.04 -3.90
CA ARG A 35 8.79 20.70 -5.08
C ARG A 35 7.88 20.54 -6.31
N LEU A 36 7.28 19.36 -6.52
CA LEU A 36 6.35 19.13 -7.64
C LEU A 36 5.04 19.91 -7.46
N ASN A 37 4.67 20.23 -6.23
CA ASN A 37 3.50 21.05 -5.89
C ASN A 37 3.79 22.57 -5.87
N ASN A 38 5.01 22.99 -6.26
CA ASN A 38 5.49 24.38 -6.15
C ASN A 38 5.52 24.92 -4.71
N GLU A 39 5.75 24.04 -3.75
CA GLU A 39 5.96 24.38 -2.34
C GLU A 39 7.45 24.45 -2.04
N GLU A 40 7.84 25.35 -1.14
CA GLU A 40 9.19 25.32 -0.58
C GLU A 40 9.33 24.10 0.33
N PRO A 41 10.42 23.31 0.21
CA PRO A 41 10.58 22.15 1.06
C PRO A 41 10.61 22.52 2.54
N THR A 42 9.80 21.84 3.34
CA THR A 42 9.75 22.05 4.78
C THR A 42 11.16 21.85 5.37
N PRO A 43 11.71 22.81 6.14
CA PRO A 43 13.05 22.71 6.72
C PRO A 43 13.26 21.42 7.53
N ILE A 44 14.44 20.81 7.41
CA ILE A 44 14.74 19.52 8.03
C ILE A 44 14.63 19.63 9.56
N GLU A 45 15.10 20.74 10.15
CA GLU A 45 15.06 20.96 11.60
C GLU A 45 13.61 21.00 12.11
N PHE A 46 12.71 21.58 11.31
CA PHE A 46 11.29 21.63 11.65
C PHE A 46 10.67 20.22 11.57
N ARG A 47 10.96 19.45 10.52
CA ARG A 47 10.48 18.05 10.41
C ARG A 47 10.98 17.17 11.55
N GLU A 48 12.24 17.33 11.93
CA GLU A 48 12.84 16.57 13.04
C GLU A 48 12.19 16.93 14.38
N ALA A 49 11.96 18.22 14.62
CA ALA A 49 11.25 18.68 15.82
C ALA A 49 9.82 18.13 15.88
N CYS A 50 9.07 18.19 14.78
CA CYS A 50 7.73 17.61 14.70
C CYS A 50 7.74 16.10 14.93
N SER A 51 8.64 15.36 14.28
CA SER A 51 8.75 13.90 14.43
C SER A 51 9.07 13.51 15.87
N SER A 52 9.98 14.25 16.52
CA SER A 52 10.36 14.01 17.91
C SER A 52 9.20 14.29 18.87
N PHE A 53 8.46 15.39 18.66
CA PHE A 53 7.27 15.73 19.45
C PHE A 53 6.21 14.63 19.37
N PHE A 54 5.88 14.16 18.16
CA PHE A 54 4.89 13.10 17.99
C PHE A 54 5.38 11.77 18.55
N GLN A 55 6.67 11.46 18.40
CA GLN A 55 7.26 10.27 19.01
C GLN A 55 7.06 10.26 20.53
N GLU A 56 7.41 11.35 21.23
CA GLU A 56 7.22 11.50 22.68
C GLU A 56 5.72 11.40 23.05
N HIS A 57 4.86 12.09 22.30
CA HIS A 57 3.41 12.04 22.52
C HIS A 57 2.84 10.62 22.46
N PHE A 58 3.21 9.84 21.44
CA PHE A 58 2.74 8.46 21.30
C PHE A 58 3.37 7.54 22.35
N GLN A 59 4.64 7.78 22.71
CA GLN A 59 5.30 7.03 23.77
C GLN A 59 4.59 7.25 25.12
N ASP A 60 4.32 8.49 25.50
CA ASP A 60 3.63 8.82 26.74
C ASP A 60 2.23 8.19 26.81
N ALA A 61 1.49 8.23 25.70
CA ALA A 61 0.17 7.61 25.60
C ALA A 61 0.20 6.08 25.80
N LEU A 62 1.32 5.41 25.48
CA LEU A 62 1.46 3.96 25.69
C LEU A 62 1.71 3.60 27.16
N PHE A 63 2.28 4.51 27.95
CA PHE A 63 2.71 4.23 29.33
C PHE A 63 1.89 4.94 30.41
N SER A 64 1.12 5.98 30.08
CA SER A 64 0.31 6.71 31.06
C SER A 64 -0.85 5.88 31.63
N GLY A 65 -1.38 4.93 30.84
CA GLY A 65 -2.59 4.19 31.18
C GLY A 65 -3.88 5.00 31.01
N ASP A 66 -3.78 6.26 30.61
CA ASP A 66 -4.91 7.13 30.29
C ASP A 66 -5.47 6.78 28.90
N GLU A 67 -6.73 7.16 28.66
CA GLU A 67 -7.36 7.01 27.35
C GLU A 67 -6.58 7.82 26.29
N SER A 68 -6.01 7.13 25.30
CA SER A 68 -5.19 7.76 24.27
C SER A 68 -6.03 8.49 23.22
N GLY A 69 -5.41 9.40 22.47
CA GLY A 69 -6.03 10.02 21.30
C GLY A 69 -6.46 8.99 20.24
N ALA A 70 -5.67 7.93 20.07
CA ALA A 70 -5.98 6.81 19.19
C ALA A 70 -7.23 6.05 19.65
N GLU A 71 -7.35 5.76 20.95
CA GLU A 71 -8.53 5.08 21.51
C GLU A 71 -9.80 5.92 21.33
N ASN A 72 -9.71 7.22 21.63
CA ASN A 72 -10.79 8.17 21.43
C ASN A 72 -11.24 8.22 19.95
N TYR A 73 -10.28 8.27 19.03
CA TYR A 73 -10.57 8.23 17.60
C TYR A 73 -11.26 6.92 17.19
N PHE A 74 -10.76 5.78 17.62
CA PHE A 74 -11.31 4.46 17.30
C PHE A 74 -12.74 4.32 17.84
N ARG A 75 -12.97 4.68 19.11
CA ARG A 75 -14.31 4.68 19.72
C ARG A 75 -15.27 5.53 18.92
N ARG A 76 -14.89 6.76 18.55
CA ARG A 76 -15.73 7.67 17.77
C ARG A 76 -16.03 7.13 16.37
N ALA A 77 -15.01 6.66 15.65
CA ALA A 77 -15.17 6.14 14.30
C ALA A 77 -16.09 4.92 14.28
N LEU A 78 -15.81 3.92 15.13
CA LEU A 78 -16.56 2.67 15.17
C LEU A 78 -18.00 2.86 15.71
N SER A 79 -18.20 3.75 16.68
CA SER A 79 -19.54 4.07 17.20
C SER A 79 -20.42 4.85 16.22
N SER A 80 -19.84 5.45 15.17
CA SER A 80 -20.64 6.10 14.13
C SER A 80 -21.36 5.11 13.21
N GLU A 81 -20.86 3.87 13.10
CA GLU A 81 -21.37 2.85 12.18
C GLU A 81 -21.97 1.63 12.92
N SER A 82 -21.56 1.38 14.16
CA SER A 82 -21.90 0.18 14.92
C SER A 82 -22.17 0.48 16.40
N ASP A 83 -22.94 -0.40 17.04
CA ASP A 83 -23.07 -0.43 18.50
C ASP A 83 -21.83 -1.14 19.09
N ILE A 84 -21.02 -0.36 19.81
CA ILE A 84 -19.72 -0.80 20.35
C ILE A 84 -19.81 -1.41 21.76
N GLN A 85 -20.99 -1.44 22.37
CA GLN A 85 -21.16 -1.89 23.75
C GLN A 85 -20.66 -3.34 23.91
N GLY A 86 -19.72 -3.55 24.82
CA GLY A 86 -19.11 -4.85 25.12
C GLY A 86 -17.82 -5.14 24.34
N MET A 87 -17.37 -4.24 23.47
CA MET A 87 -16.12 -4.34 22.70
C MET A 87 -15.06 -3.31 23.15
N GLU A 88 -15.26 -2.66 24.30
CA GLU A 88 -14.42 -1.54 24.75
C GLU A 88 -12.95 -1.95 24.93
N LYS A 89 -12.70 -3.17 25.42
CA LYS A 89 -11.34 -3.68 25.64
C LYS A 89 -10.63 -4.00 24.34
N GLU A 90 -11.34 -4.59 23.39
CA GLU A 90 -10.85 -4.91 22.06
C GLU A 90 -10.50 -3.64 21.30
N ILE A 91 -11.35 -2.61 21.40
CA ILE A 91 -11.08 -1.28 20.83
C ILE A 91 -9.84 -0.65 21.47
N ALA A 92 -9.73 -0.65 22.79
CA ALA A 92 -8.58 -0.10 23.50
C ALA A 92 -7.27 -0.84 23.13
N SER A 93 -7.32 -2.18 23.07
CA SER A 93 -6.17 -3.00 22.66
C SER A 93 -5.76 -2.74 21.21
N ALA A 94 -6.73 -2.61 20.30
CA ALA A 94 -6.48 -2.28 18.90
C ALA A 94 -5.84 -0.88 18.76
N ALA A 95 -6.36 0.10 19.49
CA ALA A 95 -5.83 1.46 19.50
C ALA A 95 -4.40 1.52 20.08
N ALA A 96 -4.10 0.75 21.13
CA ALA A 96 -2.75 0.66 21.69
C ALA A 96 -1.74 0.09 20.68
N ASN A 97 -2.09 -0.98 19.97
CA ASN A 97 -1.25 -1.53 18.91
C ASN A 97 -1.05 -0.54 17.76
N TYR A 98 -2.10 0.20 17.39
CA TYR A 98 -2.00 1.28 16.40
C TYR A 98 -1.08 2.42 16.87
N ALA A 99 -1.14 2.80 18.16
CA ALA A 99 -0.24 3.81 18.73
C ALA A 99 1.24 3.37 18.69
N VAL A 100 1.54 2.07 18.83
CA VAL A 100 2.89 1.54 18.61
C VAL A 100 3.35 1.78 17.17
N LEU A 101 2.50 1.54 16.17
CA LEU A 101 2.83 1.79 14.77
C LEU A 101 2.99 3.29 14.47
N LEU A 102 2.16 4.15 15.07
CA LEU A 102 2.34 5.60 15.02
C LEU A 102 3.71 6.01 15.57
N HIS A 103 4.11 5.51 16.74
CA HIS A 103 5.44 5.75 17.30
C HIS A 103 6.55 5.29 16.35
N GLN A 104 6.49 4.05 15.85
CA GLN A 104 7.48 3.50 14.93
C GLN A 104 7.58 4.30 13.62
N SER A 105 6.47 4.85 13.12
CA SER A 105 6.48 5.69 11.92
C SER A 105 7.27 6.99 12.13
N GLN A 106 7.16 7.60 13.32
CA GLN A 106 7.94 8.79 13.67
C GLN A 106 9.42 8.46 13.91
N GLU A 107 9.73 7.26 14.42
CA GLU A 107 11.11 6.77 14.48
C GLU A 107 11.71 6.56 13.08
N ALA A 108 10.94 6.02 12.13
CA ALA A 108 11.38 5.86 10.74
C ALA A 108 11.70 7.22 10.11
N HIS A 109 10.79 8.19 10.28
CA HIS A 109 10.97 9.55 9.77
C HIS A 109 12.21 10.22 10.37
N SER A 110 12.38 10.14 11.70
CA SER A 110 13.55 10.68 12.39
C SER A 110 14.86 10.02 11.93
N ALA A 111 14.87 8.70 11.73
CA ALA A 111 16.03 7.98 11.21
C ALA A 111 16.41 8.45 9.80
N PHE A 112 15.41 8.63 8.93
CA PHE A 112 15.64 9.14 7.57
C PHE A 112 16.22 10.56 7.58
N LEU A 113 15.64 11.48 8.37
CA LEU A 113 16.12 12.87 8.47
C LEU A 113 17.56 12.95 9.01
N ARG A 114 17.92 12.06 9.94
CA ARG A 114 19.28 11.92 10.48
C ARG A 114 20.25 11.16 9.55
N LYS A 115 19.79 10.77 8.36
CA LYS A 115 20.54 10.02 7.35
C LYS A 115 20.96 8.61 7.80
N ASP A 116 20.29 8.06 8.81
CA ASP A 116 20.45 6.66 9.24
C ASP A 116 19.54 5.76 8.38
N LEU A 117 19.94 5.59 7.12
CA LEU A 117 19.17 4.83 6.13
C LEU A 117 19.05 3.35 6.49
N THR A 118 20.04 2.80 7.21
CA THR A 118 20.01 1.42 7.70
C THR A 118 18.88 1.26 8.71
N ARG A 119 18.83 2.09 9.75
CA ARG A 119 17.76 2.04 10.76
C ARG A 119 16.39 2.32 10.15
N TYR A 120 16.29 3.31 9.27
CA TYR A 120 15.06 3.57 8.51
C TYR A 120 14.56 2.31 7.79
N SER A 121 15.42 1.65 7.01
CA SER A 121 15.04 0.43 6.25
C SER A 121 14.60 -0.72 7.15
N GLN A 122 15.22 -0.87 8.33
CA GLN A 122 14.87 -1.88 9.32
C GLN A 122 13.50 -1.61 9.93
N ILE A 123 13.22 -0.36 10.30
CA ILE A 123 11.92 0.02 10.87
C ILE A 123 10.81 -0.17 9.83
N VAL A 124 11.00 0.31 8.60
CA VAL A 124 10.02 0.11 7.51
C VAL A 124 9.76 -1.38 7.27
N SER A 125 10.79 -2.21 7.28
CA SER A 125 10.64 -3.67 7.11
C SER A 125 9.86 -4.30 8.28
N ASN A 126 10.08 -3.82 9.51
CA ASN A 126 9.36 -4.27 10.70
C ASN A 126 7.87 -3.88 10.61
N ILE A 127 7.55 -2.63 10.27
CA ILE A 127 6.18 -2.15 10.06
C ILE A 127 5.49 -3.00 8.98
N LYS A 128 6.15 -3.29 7.86
CA LYS A 128 5.61 -4.16 6.80
C LYS A 128 5.25 -5.57 7.27
N GLN A 129 6.06 -6.14 8.16
CA GLN A 129 5.83 -7.49 8.68
C GLN A 129 4.73 -7.53 9.73
N ASN A 130 4.55 -6.44 10.48
CA ASN A 130 3.65 -6.38 11.63
C ASN A 130 2.33 -5.63 11.38
N ALA A 131 2.21 -4.89 10.27
CA ALA A 131 0.94 -4.34 9.80
C ALA A 131 0.01 -5.51 9.39
N PRO A 132 -1.09 -5.77 10.11
CA PRO A 132 -2.07 -6.77 9.72
C PRO A 132 -2.70 -6.36 8.40
N VAL A 133 -2.43 -7.15 7.37
CA VAL A 133 -3.14 -7.07 6.09
C VAL A 133 -4.60 -7.53 6.33
N PRO A 134 -5.64 -6.85 5.82
CA PRO A 134 -7.02 -7.26 6.03
C PRO A 134 -7.21 -8.76 5.70
N ARG A 135 -7.96 -9.53 6.49
CA ARG A 135 -8.21 -10.95 6.18
C ARG A 135 -8.97 -11.15 4.85
N SER A 136 -9.66 -10.13 4.35
CA SER A 136 -10.20 -10.06 2.98
C SER A 136 -9.10 -10.09 1.91
N VAL A 137 -7.90 -9.57 2.22
CA VAL A 137 -6.70 -9.72 1.41
C VAL A 137 -6.01 -11.06 1.69
N GLN A 138 -6.13 -11.68 2.88
CA GLN A 138 -5.61 -13.04 3.09
C GLN A 138 -6.40 -14.13 2.35
N ILE A 139 -7.70 -13.96 2.12
CA ILE A 139 -8.47 -14.84 1.24
C ILE A 139 -8.03 -14.62 -0.22
N ALA A 140 -7.79 -13.37 -0.65
CA ALA A 140 -7.21 -13.09 -1.96
C ALA A 140 -5.74 -13.56 -2.10
N VAL A 141 -4.95 -13.51 -1.03
CA VAL A 141 -3.53 -13.89 -1.03
C VAL A 141 -3.36 -15.41 -0.93
N SER A 142 -4.22 -16.11 -0.20
CA SER A 142 -4.22 -17.59 -0.17
C SER A 142 -4.71 -18.19 -1.49
N GLU A 143 -5.54 -17.47 -2.24
CA GLU A 143 -5.95 -17.86 -3.60
C GLU A 143 -4.91 -17.43 -4.66
N SER A 144 -4.10 -16.39 -4.40
CA SER A 144 -3.04 -15.90 -5.31
C SER A 144 -1.65 -16.52 -5.13
N VAL A 145 -1.48 -17.51 -4.24
CA VAL A 145 -0.37 -18.49 -4.40
C VAL A 145 -0.76 -19.60 -5.38
N SER A 146 -1.88 -19.45 -6.10
CA SER A 146 -1.85 -19.87 -7.50
C SER A 146 -1.03 -18.80 -8.22
N GLN A 147 0.26 -19.08 -8.44
CA GLN A 147 1.01 -18.38 -9.48
C GLN A 147 0.05 -18.22 -10.65
N SER A 148 -0.34 -17.00 -11.01
CA SER A 148 -1.27 -16.81 -12.11
C SER A 148 -0.60 -17.41 -13.35
N THR A 149 -1.07 -18.59 -13.73
CA THR A 149 -0.59 -19.35 -14.90
C THR A 149 -1.13 -18.78 -16.19
N LEU A 150 -1.75 -17.59 -16.13
CA LEU A 150 -2.37 -16.95 -17.28
C LEU A 150 -1.34 -16.80 -18.39
N THR A 151 -1.67 -17.38 -19.52
CA THR A 151 -0.91 -17.18 -20.74
C THR A 151 -1.13 -15.76 -21.24
N LEU A 152 -0.23 -15.28 -22.10
CA LEU A 152 -0.31 -13.97 -22.71
C LEU A 152 -1.63 -13.77 -23.46
N ALA A 153 -2.13 -14.81 -24.14
CA ALA A 153 -3.42 -14.78 -24.84
C ALA A 153 -4.61 -14.70 -23.87
N GLU A 154 -4.58 -15.46 -22.77
CA GLU A 154 -5.63 -15.42 -21.74
C GLU A 154 -5.70 -14.06 -21.05
N ALA A 155 -4.53 -13.48 -20.73
CA ALA A 155 -4.44 -12.14 -20.15
C ALA A 155 -4.98 -11.07 -21.09
N TRP A 156 -4.70 -11.18 -22.39
CA TRP A 156 -5.23 -10.26 -23.40
C TRP A 156 -6.75 -10.34 -23.53
N LYS A 157 -7.31 -11.56 -23.56
CA LYS A 157 -8.77 -11.76 -23.58
C LYS A 157 -9.44 -11.13 -22.37
N GLY A 158 -8.91 -11.35 -21.17
CA GLY A 158 -9.43 -10.72 -19.95
C GLY A 158 -9.32 -9.20 -19.97
N PHE A 159 -8.24 -8.66 -20.54
CA PHE A 159 -8.07 -7.23 -20.71
C PHE A 159 -9.07 -6.61 -21.70
N LEU A 160 -9.42 -7.31 -22.79
CA LEU A 160 -10.47 -6.88 -23.72
C LEU A 160 -11.87 -6.91 -23.10
N GLU A 161 -12.14 -7.87 -22.22
CA GLU A 161 -13.41 -7.91 -21.45
C GLU A 161 -13.50 -6.73 -20.47
N PHE A 162 -12.39 -6.42 -19.79
CA PHE A 162 -12.28 -5.25 -18.91
C PHE A 162 -12.41 -3.91 -19.68
N LYS A 163 -11.83 -3.83 -20.89
CA LYS A 163 -11.92 -2.67 -21.79
C LYS A 163 -13.01 -2.80 -22.86
N SER A 164 -14.16 -3.33 -22.45
CA SER A 164 -15.35 -3.43 -23.32
C SER A 164 -15.91 -2.06 -23.75
N ASP A 165 -15.51 -0.98 -23.08
CA ASP A 165 -15.89 0.41 -23.34
C ASP A 165 -15.07 1.10 -24.45
N TRP A 166 -14.06 0.44 -25.01
CA TRP A 166 -13.24 1.02 -26.07
C TRP A 166 -13.98 1.27 -27.38
N GLU A 167 -13.75 2.46 -27.96
CA GLU A 167 -14.19 2.75 -29.32
C GLU A 167 -13.63 1.69 -30.30
N PRO A 168 -14.42 1.23 -31.29
CA PRO A 168 -14.01 0.15 -32.19
C PRO A 168 -12.66 0.40 -32.89
N LYS A 169 -12.35 1.65 -33.22
CA LYS A 169 -11.09 2.03 -33.88
C LYS A 169 -9.88 1.88 -32.95
N ILE A 170 -10.05 2.20 -31.66
CA ILE A 170 -9.01 2.05 -30.64
C ILE A 170 -8.77 0.56 -30.38
N ARG A 171 -9.86 -0.21 -30.23
CA ARG A 171 -9.78 -1.65 -30.05
C ARG A 171 -9.05 -2.34 -31.21
N GLN A 172 -9.45 -2.05 -32.45
CA GLN A 172 -8.81 -2.62 -33.63
C GLN A 172 -7.32 -2.26 -33.74
N GLY A 173 -6.94 -1.04 -33.33
CA GLY A 173 -5.53 -0.64 -33.28
C GLY A 173 -4.72 -1.46 -32.27
N ASN A 174 -5.27 -1.63 -31.07
CA ASN A 174 -4.60 -2.38 -30.01
C ASN A 174 -4.54 -3.89 -30.28
N GLU A 175 -5.56 -4.46 -30.91
CA GLU A 175 -5.55 -5.87 -31.36
C GLU A 175 -4.41 -6.11 -32.36
N LYS A 176 -4.15 -5.18 -33.30
CA LYS A 176 -3.00 -5.27 -34.21
C LYS A 176 -1.65 -5.19 -33.50
N TYR A 177 -1.53 -4.37 -32.46
CA TYR A 177 -0.30 -4.34 -31.67
C TYR A 177 -0.11 -5.65 -30.90
N PHE A 178 -1.21 -6.22 -30.40
CA PHE A 178 -1.17 -7.49 -29.69
C PHE A 178 -0.75 -8.65 -30.61
N GLU A 179 -1.18 -8.70 -31.87
CA GLU A 179 -0.73 -9.72 -32.83
C GLU A 179 0.80 -9.80 -32.93
N VAL A 180 1.49 -8.66 -32.91
CA VAL A 180 2.96 -8.60 -32.96
C VAL A 180 3.56 -9.06 -31.62
N ILE A 181 2.97 -8.66 -30.51
CA ILE A 181 3.41 -9.06 -29.17
C ILE A 181 3.26 -10.57 -29.00
N GLU A 182 2.14 -11.14 -29.42
CA GLU A 182 1.84 -12.57 -29.40
C GLU A 182 2.79 -13.36 -30.31
N ALA A 183 3.07 -12.86 -31.52
CA ALA A 183 4.00 -13.52 -32.44
C ALA A 183 5.43 -13.60 -31.92
N VAL A 184 5.88 -12.58 -31.16
CA VAL A 184 7.26 -12.50 -30.66
C VAL A 184 7.43 -13.18 -29.30
N LEU A 185 6.48 -12.96 -28.39
CA LEU A 185 6.57 -13.49 -27.03
C LEU A 185 5.92 -14.87 -26.89
N GLY A 186 5.02 -15.25 -27.79
CA GLY A 186 4.27 -16.50 -27.78
C GLY A 186 2.96 -16.41 -26.99
N ALA A 187 1.86 -16.85 -27.61
CA ALA A 187 0.51 -16.85 -27.02
C ALA A 187 0.44 -17.59 -25.68
N GLU A 188 1.12 -18.75 -25.59
CA GLU A 188 1.12 -19.65 -24.44
C GLU A 188 2.14 -19.25 -23.35
N THR A 189 2.90 -18.18 -23.58
CA THR A 189 3.89 -17.72 -22.61
C THR A 189 3.19 -17.20 -21.37
N GLN A 190 3.53 -17.73 -20.21
CA GLN A 190 3.00 -17.25 -18.94
C GLN A 190 3.42 -15.80 -18.73
N VAL A 191 2.47 -14.94 -18.40
CA VAL A 191 2.74 -13.50 -18.19
C VAL A 191 3.81 -13.28 -17.12
N THR A 192 3.81 -14.11 -16.08
CA THR A 192 4.77 -14.07 -14.97
C THR A 192 6.18 -14.51 -15.37
N ALA A 193 6.35 -15.19 -16.49
CA ALA A 193 7.65 -15.62 -17.03
C ALA A 193 8.28 -14.59 -17.98
N ILE A 194 7.53 -13.56 -18.40
CA ILE A 194 8.04 -12.53 -19.33
C ILE A 194 9.01 -11.61 -18.57
N THR A 195 10.26 -11.56 -19.03
CA THR A 195 11.31 -10.77 -18.41
C THR A 195 11.52 -9.43 -19.12
N ARG A 196 12.27 -8.53 -18.47
CA ARG A 196 12.74 -7.27 -19.09
C ARG A 196 13.51 -7.52 -20.40
N ARG A 197 14.21 -8.64 -20.53
CA ARG A 197 14.96 -9.00 -21.73
C ARG A 197 14.01 -9.31 -22.89
N ASP A 198 12.93 -10.04 -22.61
CA ASP A 198 11.94 -10.41 -23.62
C ASP A 198 11.21 -9.17 -24.16
N ILE A 199 10.88 -8.23 -23.27
CA ILE A 199 10.32 -6.92 -23.67
C ILE A 199 11.31 -6.15 -24.54
N LYS A 200 12.62 -6.15 -24.20
CA LYS A 200 13.63 -5.48 -25.02
C LYS A 200 13.73 -6.11 -26.41
N ASN A 201 13.76 -7.44 -26.50
CA ASN A 201 13.79 -8.16 -27.77
C ASN A 201 12.55 -7.84 -28.63
N LEU A 202 11.36 -7.82 -28.02
CA LEU A 202 10.12 -7.40 -28.69
C LEU A 202 10.25 -6.02 -29.32
N LEU A 203 10.73 -5.03 -28.56
CA LEU A 203 10.89 -3.66 -29.07
C LEU A 203 11.91 -3.58 -30.21
N GLU A 204 12.98 -4.38 -30.16
CA GLU A 204 13.96 -4.49 -31.24
C GLU A 204 13.36 -5.13 -32.51
N VAL A 205 12.54 -6.18 -32.36
CA VAL A 205 11.83 -6.81 -33.49
C VAL A 205 10.85 -5.83 -34.12
N VAL A 206 10.04 -5.13 -33.32
CA VAL A 206 9.09 -4.11 -33.80
C VAL A 206 9.80 -3.01 -34.57
N ALA A 207 10.97 -2.56 -34.10
CA ALA A 207 11.76 -1.54 -34.79
C ALA A 207 12.30 -2.00 -36.15
N GLY A 208 12.43 -3.31 -36.36
CA GLY A 208 12.90 -3.92 -37.61
C GLY A 208 11.80 -4.23 -38.64
N LEU A 209 10.52 -4.06 -38.30
CA LEU A 209 9.42 -4.31 -39.22
C LEU A 209 9.31 -3.22 -40.29
N PRO A 210 8.90 -3.56 -41.54
CA PRO A 210 8.59 -2.57 -42.57
C PRO A 210 7.50 -1.60 -42.08
N ARG A 211 7.65 -0.32 -42.41
CA ARG A 211 6.69 0.74 -42.06
C ARG A 211 5.57 0.86 -43.07
#